data_AF-A0A9E3N3S1-F1
#
_entry.id   AF-A0A9E3N3S1-F1
#
_cell.length_a   1.000
_cell.length_b   1.000
_cell.length_c   1.000
_cell.angle_alpha   90.00
_cell.angle_beta   90.00
_cell.angle_gamma   90.00
#
_symmetry.space_group_name_H-M   'P 1'
#
loop_
_entity.id
_entity.type
_entity.pdbx_description
1 polymer ?
#
loop_
_entity_poly.entity_id
_entity_poly.type
_entity_poly.pdbx_seq_one_letter_code
_entity_poly.pdbx_strand_id
1 'polypeptide(L)'
;SAPVRRAAKGTWREVYGDYADEYFHAWAIASYIEQVARAGRAALDLPMYVNNALRDAVVPLAPWKSDFASGGPTYDVIGIYKAAAPHIDIVGPDLYNPASAQIEATLAKFKRPDNPLWVPEMSQDAGYSRIVYEVLGRGSLGISPFGIDYTKYSNFPLGTKAAGGPAVVEPFAATYAVFESMNRPWAQWAFEGRTHGVAEGDDRKDQTIALGAWTATVSFQEWQFGEKSWPSHPTEVPPGTEKPSGGVAIAQLGPDEFVITGQHARVRIASTQAQAKGHGDMLARVEEGHFDAGGHWVMERNWNGDQTDWGLNLTASPVILKVRMGRY
;
A
#
# COMPACT_ATOMS: atom_id res chain seq x y z
N SER A 1 -18.42 5.71 16.85
CA SER A 1 -18.89 5.87 18.25
C SER A 1 -17.84 6.65 19.02
N ALA A 2 -18.23 7.47 19.99
CA ALA A 2 -17.26 8.19 20.82
C ALA A 2 -16.42 7.19 21.64
N PRO A 3 -15.11 7.46 21.86
CA PRO A 3 -14.25 6.58 22.64
C PRO A 3 -14.69 6.45 24.11
N VAL A 4 -15.47 7.41 24.61
CA VAL A 4 -16.09 7.35 25.95
C VAL A 4 -17.61 7.33 25.79
N ARG A 5 -18.26 6.28 26.31
CA ARG A 5 -19.72 6.17 26.28
C ARG A 5 -20.34 7.20 27.23
N ARG A 6 -21.19 8.08 26.70
CA ARG A 6 -21.94 9.09 27.46
C ARG A 6 -23.45 9.00 27.14
N ALA A 7 -24.18 10.11 27.26
CA ALA A 7 -25.59 10.18 26.94
C ALA A 7 -25.86 9.77 25.49
N ALA A 8 -26.96 9.05 25.24
CA ALA A 8 -27.33 8.62 23.89
C ALA A 8 -27.96 9.75 23.03
N LYS A 9 -28.47 10.80 23.69
CA LYS A 9 -29.08 11.98 23.08
C LYS A 9 -28.86 13.19 23.97
N GLY A 10 -28.81 14.38 23.38
CA GLY A 10 -28.56 15.63 24.07
C GLY A 10 -27.79 16.61 23.19
N THR A 11 -27.24 17.64 23.80
CA THR A 11 -26.27 18.55 23.19
C THR A 11 -24.97 17.80 22.81
N TRP A 12 -24.18 18.39 21.91
CA TRP A 12 -22.88 17.83 21.51
C TRP A 12 -21.97 17.51 22.69
N ARG A 13 -21.89 18.41 23.69
CA ARG A 13 -21.08 18.21 24.89
C ARG A 13 -21.59 17.06 25.75
N GLU A 14 -22.91 16.88 25.88
CA GLU A 14 -23.49 15.78 26.66
C GLU A 14 -23.22 14.41 26.02
N VAL A 15 -23.27 14.33 24.69
CA VAL A 15 -23.09 13.09 23.92
C VAL A 15 -21.61 12.75 23.70
N TYR A 16 -20.77 13.74 23.41
CA TYR A 16 -19.39 13.52 22.95
C TYR A 16 -18.32 14.03 23.92
N GLY A 17 -18.69 14.80 24.95
CA GLY A 17 -17.76 15.31 25.95
C GLY A 17 -16.69 16.19 25.33
N ASP A 18 -15.42 15.86 25.59
CA ASP A 18 -14.28 16.66 25.14
C ASP A 18 -14.01 16.52 23.63
N TYR A 19 -14.60 15.53 22.96
CA TYR A 19 -14.53 15.38 21.50
C TYR A 19 -15.62 16.17 20.77
N ALA A 20 -16.52 16.82 21.51
CA ALA A 20 -17.69 17.49 20.94
C ALA A 20 -17.33 18.53 19.88
N ASP A 21 -16.30 19.34 20.12
CA ASP A 21 -15.94 20.44 19.22
C ASP A 21 -15.40 19.90 17.89
N GLU A 22 -14.52 18.89 17.93
CA GLU A 22 -14.00 18.22 16.73
C GLU A 22 -15.11 17.51 15.95
N TYR A 23 -15.96 16.75 16.63
CA TYR A 23 -17.02 15.97 15.98
C TYR A 23 -18.12 16.86 15.40
N PHE A 24 -18.44 17.97 16.08
CA PHE A 24 -19.34 18.99 15.54
C PHE A 24 -18.78 19.58 14.26
N HIS A 25 -17.51 19.95 14.25
CA HIS A 25 -16.87 20.54 13.08
C HIS A 25 -16.80 19.55 11.90
N ALA A 26 -16.43 18.30 12.16
CA ALA A 26 -16.43 17.24 11.14
C ALA A 26 -17.84 16.99 10.57
N TRP A 27 -18.87 16.94 11.42
CA TRP A 27 -20.24 16.78 10.98
C TRP A 27 -20.72 17.97 10.14
N ALA A 28 -20.39 19.19 10.54
CA ALA A 28 -20.78 20.40 9.82
C ALA A 28 -20.13 20.46 8.42
N ILE A 29 -18.82 20.19 8.33
CA ILE A 29 -18.11 20.14 7.04
C ILE A 29 -18.64 19.00 6.16
N ALA A 30 -18.80 17.79 6.71
CA ALA A 30 -19.34 16.66 5.95
C ALA A 30 -20.77 16.95 5.43
N SER A 31 -21.63 17.57 6.26
CA SER A 31 -22.99 17.96 5.85
C SER A 31 -23.01 19.04 4.77
N TYR A 32 -22.00 19.92 4.73
CA TYR A 32 -21.83 20.86 3.64
C TYR A 32 -21.39 20.14 2.36
N ILE A 33 -20.36 19.29 2.43
CA ILE A 33 -19.85 18.52 1.30
C ILE A 33 -20.97 17.65 0.69
N GLU A 34 -21.80 17.04 1.53
CA GLU A 34 -22.96 16.27 1.11
C GLU A 34 -23.95 17.07 0.25
N GLN A 35 -24.18 18.34 0.56
CA GLN A 35 -25.06 19.18 -0.27
C GLN A 35 -24.46 19.38 -1.66
N VAL A 36 -23.15 19.58 -1.75
CA VAL A 36 -22.41 19.72 -3.01
C VAL A 36 -22.42 18.39 -3.78
N ALA A 37 -22.08 17.29 -3.12
CA ALA A 37 -22.00 15.96 -3.73
C ALA A 37 -23.35 15.49 -4.26
N ARG A 38 -24.43 15.66 -3.47
CA ARG A 38 -25.80 15.35 -3.89
C ARG A 38 -26.21 16.13 -5.13
N ALA A 39 -25.93 17.44 -5.18
CA ALA A 39 -26.23 18.28 -6.33
C ALA A 39 -25.42 17.85 -7.57
N GLY A 40 -24.13 17.55 -7.40
CA GLY A 40 -23.26 17.07 -8.48
C GLY A 40 -23.73 15.72 -9.05
N ARG A 41 -24.02 14.75 -8.18
CA ARG A 41 -24.51 13.42 -8.61
C ARG A 41 -25.88 13.45 -9.27
N ALA A 42 -26.75 14.37 -8.87
CA ALA A 42 -28.03 14.59 -9.56
C ALA A 42 -27.85 15.06 -11.02
N ALA A 43 -26.75 15.75 -11.33
CA ALA A 43 -26.40 16.15 -12.69
C ALA A 43 -25.66 15.04 -13.45
N LEU A 44 -24.68 14.39 -12.82
CA LEU A 44 -23.97 13.23 -13.34
C LEU A 44 -23.43 12.37 -12.19
N ASP A 45 -23.91 11.13 -12.10
CA ASP A 45 -23.64 10.22 -10.99
C ASP A 45 -22.27 9.52 -11.10
N LEU A 46 -21.18 10.31 -11.01
CA LEU A 46 -19.81 9.78 -10.91
C LEU A 46 -19.44 9.46 -9.45
N PRO A 47 -18.54 8.48 -9.22
CA PRO A 47 -17.90 8.30 -7.92
C PRO A 47 -17.24 9.60 -7.45
N MET A 48 -17.40 9.92 -6.16
CA MET A 48 -16.84 11.09 -5.51
C MET A 48 -16.08 10.69 -4.26
N TYR A 49 -14.99 11.39 -3.98
CA TYR A 49 -14.20 11.18 -2.77
C TYR A 49 -13.84 12.51 -2.13
N VAL A 50 -13.42 12.43 -0.88
CA VAL A 50 -12.75 13.53 -0.17
C VAL A 50 -11.35 13.07 0.26
N ASN A 51 -10.37 13.95 0.13
CA ASN A 51 -9.01 13.71 0.62
C ASN A 51 -8.83 14.27 2.04
N ASN A 52 -7.74 13.89 2.70
CA ASN A 52 -7.54 14.18 4.11
C ASN A 52 -6.13 14.67 4.44
N ALA A 53 -6.05 15.88 4.99
CA ALA A 53 -4.89 16.32 5.76
C ALA A 53 -4.80 15.49 7.07
N LEU A 54 -3.81 14.60 7.14
CA LEU A 54 -3.77 13.54 8.13
C LEU A 54 -3.58 14.02 9.57
N ARG A 55 -4.29 13.34 10.47
CA ARG A 55 -3.95 13.24 11.89
C ARG A 55 -2.98 12.07 12.07
N ASP A 56 -1.99 12.21 12.96
CA ASP A 56 -1.02 11.15 13.24
C ASP A 56 -1.72 9.85 13.69
N ALA A 57 -1.49 8.78 12.93
CA ALA A 57 -2.12 7.48 13.10
C ALA A 57 -1.49 6.62 14.20
N VAL A 58 -0.30 6.95 14.72
CA VAL A 58 0.37 6.15 15.76
C VAL A 58 0.27 6.78 17.16
N VAL A 59 -0.15 8.04 17.25
CA VAL A 59 -0.42 8.70 18.54
C VAL A 59 -1.78 8.24 19.10
N PRO A 60 -1.90 7.96 20.41
CA PRO A 60 -3.17 7.64 21.04
C PRO A 60 -4.26 8.69 20.77
N LEU A 61 -5.48 8.22 20.49
CA LEU A 61 -6.63 9.09 20.25
C LEU A 61 -6.88 10.01 21.45
N ALA A 62 -6.96 11.31 21.20
CA ALA A 62 -7.18 12.36 22.19
C ALA A 62 -8.07 13.47 21.61
N PRO A 63 -8.71 14.31 22.43
CA PRO A 63 -9.41 15.49 21.94
C PRO A 63 -8.50 16.40 21.11
N TRP A 64 -9.05 17.00 20.06
CA TRP A 64 -8.33 17.98 19.24
C TRP A 64 -7.76 19.11 20.09
N LYS A 65 -6.48 19.44 19.85
CA LYS A 65 -5.73 20.47 20.57
C LYS A 65 -4.94 21.36 19.61
N SER A 66 -5.54 21.66 18.46
CA SER A 66 -4.91 22.42 17.36
C SER A 66 -3.67 21.75 16.77
N ASP A 67 -3.59 20.42 16.85
CA ASP A 67 -2.46 19.59 16.40
C ASP A 67 -2.68 18.94 15.02
N PHE A 68 -3.88 19.08 14.45
CA PHE A 68 -4.20 18.68 13.07
C PHE A 68 -5.37 19.54 12.53
N ALA A 69 -5.67 19.39 11.23
CA ALA A 69 -6.76 20.10 10.56
C ALA A 69 -8.14 19.56 11.00
N SER A 70 -8.67 20.10 12.09
CA SER A 70 -10.00 19.72 12.60
C SER A 70 -11.09 19.94 11.54
N GLY A 71 -12.04 19.01 11.51
CA GLY A 71 -13.17 19.02 10.58
C GLY A 71 -12.92 18.24 9.30
N GLY A 72 -11.67 18.02 8.91
CA GLY A 72 -11.30 17.11 7.82
C GLY A 72 -11.64 15.64 8.13
N PRO A 73 -11.65 14.75 7.13
CA PRO A 73 -12.03 13.35 7.30
C PRO A 73 -10.89 12.49 7.86
N THR A 74 -10.39 12.82 9.05
CA THR A 74 -9.38 12.05 9.76
C THR A 74 -9.89 10.66 10.13
N TYR A 75 -8.97 9.72 10.38
CA TYR A 75 -9.32 8.30 10.57
C TYR A 75 -10.36 8.05 11.67
N ASP A 76 -10.41 8.89 12.69
CA ASP A 76 -11.28 8.78 13.85
C ASP A 76 -12.69 9.35 13.61
N VAL A 77 -12.86 10.16 12.55
CA VAL A 77 -14.15 10.75 12.15
C VAL A 77 -14.68 10.25 10.81
N ILE A 78 -14.04 9.25 10.18
CA ILE A 78 -14.57 8.60 8.95
C ILE A 78 -16.04 8.19 9.14
N GLY A 79 -16.41 7.66 10.31
CA GLY A 79 -17.80 7.28 10.61
C GLY A 79 -18.78 8.46 10.61
N ILE A 80 -18.34 9.67 10.96
CA ILE A 80 -19.16 10.89 10.85
C ILE A 80 -19.37 11.23 9.38
N TYR A 81 -18.31 11.18 8.57
CA TYR A 81 -18.40 11.42 7.13
C TYR A 81 -19.32 10.42 6.44
N LYS A 82 -19.20 9.12 6.75
CA LYS A 82 -20.07 8.08 6.19
C LYS A 82 -21.55 8.26 6.57
N ALA A 83 -21.83 8.85 7.74
CA ALA A 83 -23.20 9.13 8.17
C ALA A 83 -23.76 10.44 7.61
N ALA A 84 -22.94 11.49 7.56
CA ALA A 84 -23.38 12.84 7.19
C ALA A 84 -23.28 13.14 5.69
N ALA A 85 -22.42 12.40 4.95
CA ALA A 85 -22.20 12.57 3.52
C ALA A 85 -22.33 11.26 2.73
N PRO A 86 -23.54 10.67 2.67
CA PRO A 86 -23.77 9.40 1.96
C PRO A 86 -23.51 9.45 0.45
N HIS A 87 -23.40 10.62 -0.19
CA HIS A 87 -23.04 10.75 -1.60
C HIS A 87 -21.52 10.79 -1.86
N ILE A 88 -20.70 10.71 -0.80
CA ILE A 88 -19.25 10.53 -0.89
C ILE A 88 -18.90 9.05 -0.70
N ASP A 89 -18.34 8.42 -1.73
CA ASP A 89 -18.04 6.98 -1.71
C ASP A 89 -16.78 6.69 -0.89
N ILE A 90 -15.78 7.58 -0.96
CA ILE A 90 -14.45 7.31 -0.43
C ILE A 90 -13.92 8.49 0.39
N VAL A 91 -13.33 8.15 1.53
CA VAL A 91 -12.43 9.01 2.28
C VAL A 91 -11.00 8.51 2.04
N GLY A 92 -10.16 9.33 1.40
CA GLY A 92 -8.78 8.97 1.02
C GLY A 92 -7.73 9.68 1.90
N PRO A 93 -6.63 9.00 2.28
CA PRO A 93 -5.53 9.63 3.02
C PRO A 93 -4.48 10.27 2.08
N ASP A 94 -3.96 11.44 2.48
CA ASP A 94 -2.85 12.11 1.78
C ASP A 94 -1.51 11.76 2.47
N LEU A 95 -0.70 10.93 1.83
CA LEU A 95 0.49 10.32 2.45
C LEU A 95 1.76 11.15 2.23
N TYR A 96 2.08 12.02 3.18
CA TYR A 96 3.31 12.84 3.15
C TYR A 96 4.28 12.62 4.32
N ASN A 97 3.90 11.84 5.34
CA ASN A 97 4.85 11.47 6.40
C ASN A 97 5.68 10.25 5.97
N PRO A 98 7.02 10.34 5.95
CA PRO A 98 7.88 9.26 5.44
C PRO A 98 8.02 8.08 6.40
N ALA A 99 7.60 8.21 7.66
CA ALA A 99 7.74 7.18 8.67
C ALA A 99 6.86 5.96 8.33
N SER A 100 7.50 4.81 8.10
CA SER A 100 6.86 3.55 7.71
C SER A 100 5.74 3.13 8.65
N ALA A 101 5.93 3.24 9.97
CA ALA A 101 4.90 2.92 10.95
C ALA A 101 3.65 3.82 10.85
N GLN A 102 3.82 5.09 10.45
CA GLN A 102 2.68 5.99 10.24
C GLN A 102 1.94 5.71 8.94
N ILE A 103 2.66 5.39 7.86
CA ILE A 103 2.07 4.96 6.60
C ILE A 103 1.23 3.69 6.83
N GLU A 104 1.82 2.66 7.42
CA GLU A 104 1.16 1.38 7.73
C GLU A 104 -0.12 1.60 8.54
N ALA A 105 -0.01 2.34 9.66
CA ALA A 105 -1.15 2.60 10.54
C ALA A 105 -2.24 3.44 9.85
N THR A 106 -1.87 4.38 8.98
CA THR A 106 -2.81 5.17 8.19
C THR A 106 -3.55 4.28 7.20
N LEU A 107 -2.83 3.48 6.40
CA LEU A 107 -3.44 2.56 5.43
C LEU A 107 -4.39 1.57 6.12
N ALA A 108 -4.00 1.04 7.28
CA ALA A 108 -4.84 0.15 8.08
C ALA A 108 -6.12 0.80 8.58
N LYS A 109 -6.07 2.08 8.98
CA LYS A 109 -7.24 2.81 9.51
C LYS A 109 -8.20 3.29 8.42
N PHE A 110 -7.70 3.59 7.22
CA PHE A 110 -8.52 4.04 6.10
C PHE A 110 -9.14 2.90 5.29
N LYS A 111 -8.51 1.71 5.26
CA LYS A 111 -9.09 0.51 4.67
C LYS A 111 -10.16 -0.08 5.60
N ARG A 112 -11.43 0.07 5.24
CA ARG A 112 -12.57 -0.39 6.05
C ARG A 112 -13.60 -1.12 5.20
N PRO A 113 -14.46 -1.99 5.77
CA PRO A 113 -15.56 -2.59 5.02
C PRO A 113 -16.53 -1.59 4.39
N ASP A 114 -16.65 -0.39 4.98
CA ASP A 114 -17.49 0.73 4.51
C ASP A 114 -16.70 1.83 3.78
N ASN A 115 -15.39 1.64 3.57
CA ASN A 115 -14.52 2.62 2.91
C ASN A 115 -13.42 1.89 2.08
N PRO A 116 -13.55 1.83 0.75
CA PRO A 116 -12.48 1.27 -0.07
C PRO A 116 -11.21 2.11 0.09
N LEU A 117 -10.04 1.48 -0.03
CA LEU A 117 -8.77 2.19 0.04
C LEU A 117 -8.53 2.88 -1.31
N TRP A 118 -8.21 4.17 -1.27
CA TRP A 118 -7.78 5.01 -2.39
C TRP A 118 -6.83 6.04 -1.81
N VAL A 119 -5.61 6.15 -2.34
CA VAL A 119 -4.61 7.12 -1.89
C VAL A 119 -4.54 8.27 -2.90
N PRO A 120 -5.34 9.35 -2.72
CA PRO A 120 -5.43 10.45 -3.68
C PRO A 120 -4.16 11.29 -3.79
N GLU A 121 -3.37 11.35 -2.72
CA GLU A 121 -2.08 12.03 -2.73
C GLU A 121 -1.03 11.21 -1.99
N MET A 122 0.18 11.21 -2.52
CA MET A 122 1.37 10.70 -1.86
C MET A 122 2.57 11.56 -2.25
N SER A 123 3.55 11.68 -1.35
CA SER A 123 4.84 12.29 -1.68
C SER A 123 5.47 11.65 -2.93
N GLN A 124 6.06 12.50 -3.76
CA GLN A 124 6.84 12.14 -4.94
C GLN A 124 8.34 11.99 -4.66
N ASP A 125 8.77 11.98 -3.39
CA ASP A 125 10.12 11.58 -3.04
C ASP A 125 10.37 10.12 -3.44
N ALA A 126 11.59 9.82 -3.93
CA ALA A 126 11.91 8.52 -4.51
C ALA A 126 11.69 7.34 -3.54
N GLY A 127 11.83 7.58 -2.23
CA GLY A 127 11.54 6.57 -1.22
C GLY A 127 10.10 6.06 -1.25
N TYR A 128 9.13 6.88 -1.70
CA TYR A 128 7.72 6.51 -1.75
C TYR A 128 7.35 5.57 -2.89
N SER A 129 8.24 5.36 -3.87
CA SER A 129 8.04 4.35 -4.92
C SER A 129 7.73 2.97 -4.35
N ARG A 130 8.35 2.62 -3.22
CA ARG A 130 8.14 1.35 -2.52
C ARG A 130 6.74 1.19 -1.91
N ILE A 131 6.06 2.29 -1.61
CA ILE A 131 4.73 2.31 -0.96
C ILE A 131 3.64 1.88 -1.96
N VAL A 132 3.89 2.03 -3.27
CA VAL A 132 2.98 1.59 -4.33
C VAL A 132 2.65 0.11 -4.20
N TYR A 133 3.66 -0.74 -3.92
CA TYR A 133 3.49 -2.17 -3.75
C TYR A 133 2.60 -2.51 -2.55
N GLU A 134 2.81 -1.85 -1.41
CA GLU A 134 1.98 -2.04 -0.21
C GLU A 134 0.53 -1.60 -0.46
N VAL A 135 0.32 -0.41 -1.06
CA VAL A 135 -1.01 0.14 -1.29
C VAL A 135 -1.81 -0.71 -2.27
N LEU A 136 -1.22 -1.07 -3.41
CA LEU A 136 -1.89 -1.92 -4.40
C LEU A 136 -2.06 -3.36 -3.89
N GLY A 137 -1.10 -3.85 -3.10
CA GLY A 137 -1.20 -5.13 -2.39
C GLY A 137 -2.33 -5.16 -1.36
N ARG A 138 -2.65 -4.04 -0.71
CA ARG A 138 -3.81 -3.92 0.19
C ARG A 138 -5.15 -3.89 -0.55
N GLY A 139 -5.20 -4.12 -1.87
CA GLY A 139 -6.43 -4.11 -2.65
C GLY A 139 -7.00 -2.70 -2.83
N SER A 140 -6.12 -1.69 -2.88
CA SER A 140 -6.51 -0.30 -3.15
C SER A 140 -7.09 -0.15 -4.55
N LEU A 141 -8.02 0.80 -4.71
CA LEU A 141 -8.49 1.28 -6.01
C LEU A 141 -7.40 2.05 -6.77
N GLY A 142 -6.37 2.53 -6.06
CA GLY A 142 -5.19 3.13 -6.67
C GLY A 142 -4.39 4.01 -5.72
N ILE A 143 -3.40 4.68 -6.28
CA ILE A 143 -2.47 5.58 -5.62
C ILE A 143 -2.00 6.66 -6.59
N SER A 144 -1.82 7.90 -6.11
CA SER A 144 -1.44 9.04 -6.95
C SER A 144 -0.35 9.91 -6.31
N PRO A 145 0.92 9.79 -6.73
CA PRO A 145 1.98 10.70 -6.33
C PRO A 145 1.69 12.15 -6.77
N PHE A 146 1.91 13.11 -5.88
CA PHE A 146 1.62 14.51 -6.09
C PHE A 146 2.76 15.22 -6.84
N GLY A 147 2.42 16.17 -7.74
CA GLY A 147 3.42 17.03 -8.38
C GLY A 147 4.29 16.32 -9.42
N ILE A 148 3.72 15.32 -10.11
CA ILE A 148 4.36 14.64 -11.24
C ILE A 148 4.18 15.49 -12.50
N ASP A 149 4.97 16.56 -12.59
CA ASP A 149 4.96 17.47 -13.73
C ASP A 149 6.36 18.09 -13.96
N TYR A 150 6.50 18.81 -15.06
CA TYR A 150 7.75 19.49 -15.44
C TYR A 150 7.70 20.99 -15.16
N THR A 151 6.78 21.43 -14.30
CA THR A 151 6.74 22.80 -13.83
C THR A 151 7.86 23.03 -12.81
N LYS A 152 8.28 24.29 -12.65
CA LYS A 152 9.39 24.67 -11.76
C LYS A 152 8.94 24.81 -10.31
N TYR A 153 8.19 23.83 -9.81
CA TYR A 153 7.68 23.81 -8.44
C TYR A 153 8.13 22.55 -7.71
N SER A 154 8.41 22.69 -6.42
CA SER A 154 8.65 21.59 -5.50
C SER A 154 7.92 21.90 -4.19
N ASN A 155 7.20 20.91 -3.67
CA ASN A 155 6.52 20.96 -2.37
C ASN A 155 7.43 20.53 -1.20
N PHE A 156 8.76 20.51 -1.37
CA PHE A 156 9.70 20.23 -0.28
C PHE A 156 9.39 21.14 0.94
N PRO A 157 9.33 20.60 2.17
CA PRO A 157 9.88 19.31 2.62
C PRO A 157 8.94 18.10 2.51
N LEU A 158 7.74 18.22 1.93
CA LEU A 158 6.80 17.09 1.79
C LEU A 158 7.24 16.09 0.72
N GLY A 159 7.87 16.58 -0.35
CA GLY A 159 8.39 15.78 -1.46
C GLY A 159 9.87 16.01 -1.74
N THR A 160 10.30 15.67 -2.94
CA THR A 160 11.68 15.87 -3.39
C THR A 160 12.02 17.35 -3.60
N LYS A 161 13.31 17.71 -3.45
CA LYS A 161 13.84 19.04 -3.79
C LYS A 161 13.86 19.33 -5.29
N ALA A 162 13.76 18.29 -6.13
CA ALA A 162 13.70 18.48 -7.57
C ALA A 162 12.42 19.22 -7.95
N ALA A 163 12.56 20.33 -8.69
CA ALA A 163 11.44 21.15 -9.16
C ALA A 163 10.99 20.69 -10.56
N GLY A 164 10.47 19.47 -10.61
CA GLY A 164 9.97 18.81 -11.83
C GLY A 164 11.03 18.04 -12.64
N GLY A 165 10.63 17.64 -13.85
CA GLY A 165 11.49 16.92 -14.81
C GLY A 165 11.55 15.40 -14.58
N PRO A 166 12.47 14.69 -15.24
CA PRO A 166 12.59 13.24 -15.13
C PRO A 166 12.78 12.75 -13.68
N ALA A 167 13.43 13.54 -12.83
CA ALA A 167 13.70 13.21 -11.43
C ALA A 167 12.43 12.97 -10.57
N VAL A 168 11.28 13.54 -10.94
CA VAL A 168 10.00 13.28 -10.24
C VAL A 168 9.23 12.10 -10.85
N VAL A 169 9.57 11.66 -12.07
CA VAL A 169 8.87 10.59 -12.80
C VAL A 169 9.59 9.24 -12.66
N GLU A 170 10.91 9.23 -12.87
CA GLU A 170 11.75 8.03 -12.90
C GLU A 170 11.57 7.11 -11.68
N PRO A 171 11.42 7.61 -10.43
CA PRO A 171 11.27 6.73 -9.28
C PRO A 171 10.00 5.85 -9.32
N PHE A 172 8.96 6.28 -10.01
CA PHE A 172 7.67 5.58 -10.07
C PHE A 172 7.45 4.85 -11.40
N ALA A 173 8.13 5.28 -12.47
CA ALA A 173 7.89 4.81 -13.83
C ALA A 173 8.03 3.28 -13.97
N ALA A 174 9.11 2.70 -13.46
CA ALA A 174 9.34 1.26 -13.57
C ALA A 174 8.31 0.44 -12.78
N THR A 175 7.97 0.89 -11.56
CA THR A 175 6.91 0.29 -10.74
C THR A 175 5.56 0.38 -11.45
N TYR A 176 5.24 1.51 -12.08
CA TYR A 176 3.96 1.68 -12.75
C TYR A 176 3.89 0.85 -14.03
N ALA A 177 4.99 0.70 -14.77
CA ALA A 177 5.04 -0.12 -15.99
C ALA A 177 4.66 -1.58 -15.73
N VAL A 178 5.14 -2.18 -14.62
CA VAL A 178 4.76 -3.56 -14.29
C VAL A 178 3.28 -3.67 -13.93
N PHE A 179 2.73 -2.72 -13.14
CA PHE A 179 1.30 -2.72 -12.82
C PHE A 179 0.41 -2.37 -14.00
N GLU A 180 0.87 -1.55 -14.95
CA GLU A 180 0.14 -1.19 -16.17
C GLU A 180 -0.14 -2.44 -17.01
N SER A 181 0.89 -3.28 -17.23
CA SER A 181 0.72 -4.52 -18.02
C SER A 181 -0.33 -5.46 -17.41
N MET A 182 -0.43 -5.50 -16.07
CA MET A 182 -1.38 -6.36 -15.35
C MET A 182 -2.55 -5.59 -14.72
N ASN A 183 -2.85 -4.37 -15.16
CA ASN A 183 -3.80 -3.49 -14.49
C ASN A 183 -5.19 -4.14 -14.31
N ARG A 184 -5.75 -4.71 -15.38
CA ARG A 184 -7.07 -5.35 -15.34
C ARG A 184 -7.08 -6.65 -14.52
N PRO A 185 -6.16 -7.62 -14.74
CA PRO A 185 -6.06 -8.80 -13.87
C PRO A 185 -5.83 -8.45 -12.39
N TRP A 186 -4.93 -7.51 -12.10
CA TRP A 186 -4.62 -7.09 -10.74
C TRP A 186 -5.83 -6.48 -10.04
N ALA A 187 -6.57 -5.60 -10.70
CA ALA A 187 -7.79 -5.01 -10.16
C ALA A 187 -8.84 -6.09 -9.81
N GLN A 188 -8.97 -7.13 -10.65
CA GLN A 188 -9.86 -8.25 -10.37
C GLN A 188 -9.41 -9.04 -9.12
N TRP A 189 -8.12 -9.38 -9.02
CA TRP A 189 -7.59 -10.09 -7.84
C TRP A 189 -7.69 -9.25 -6.57
N ALA A 190 -7.49 -7.93 -6.67
CA ALA A 190 -7.66 -6.99 -5.57
C ALA A 190 -9.11 -6.97 -5.07
N PHE A 191 -10.07 -6.89 -5.99
CA PHE A 191 -11.50 -6.95 -5.67
C PHE A 191 -11.90 -8.27 -5.01
N GLU A 192 -11.31 -9.38 -5.44
CA GLU A 192 -11.50 -10.71 -4.87
C GLU A 192 -10.75 -10.93 -3.53
N GLY A 193 -9.99 -9.94 -3.06
CA GLY A 193 -9.24 -10.02 -1.80
C GLY A 193 -8.01 -10.94 -1.86
N ARG A 194 -7.44 -11.13 -3.05
CA ARG A 194 -6.34 -12.08 -3.33
C ARG A 194 -4.97 -11.41 -3.45
N THR A 195 -4.91 -10.09 -3.29
CA THR A 195 -3.66 -9.33 -3.32
C THR A 195 -3.13 -9.08 -1.93
N HIS A 196 -1.81 -9.04 -1.82
CA HIS A 196 -1.06 -8.70 -0.64
C HIS A 196 0.14 -7.86 -1.05
N GLY A 197 0.65 -7.01 -0.16
CA GLY A 197 1.86 -6.27 -0.44
C GLY A 197 2.48 -5.67 0.80
N VAL A 198 3.77 -5.41 0.69
CA VAL A 198 4.62 -4.88 1.75
C VAL A 198 5.57 -3.84 1.17
N ALA A 199 5.95 -2.89 2.01
CA ALA A 199 6.98 -1.90 1.76
C ALA A 199 8.07 -2.05 2.82
N GLU A 200 9.33 -1.83 2.45
CA GLU A 200 10.45 -1.83 3.37
C GLU A 200 10.24 -0.80 4.48
N GLY A 201 10.18 -1.29 5.72
CA GLY A 201 10.06 -0.47 6.91
C GLY A 201 11.37 0.21 7.27
N ASP A 202 11.30 1.26 8.08
CA ASP A 202 12.49 1.99 8.54
C ASP A 202 13.38 1.12 9.45
N ASP A 203 12.81 0.11 10.09
CA ASP A 203 13.51 -0.88 10.91
C ASP A 203 14.09 -2.06 10.08
N ARG A 204 13.78 -2.12 8.79
CA ARG A 204 14.19 -3.14 7.81
C ARG A 204 13.96 -4.59 8.24
N LYS A 205 12.99 -4.82 9.14
CA LYS A 205 12.67 -6.20 9.54
C LYS A 205 12.06 -6.96 8.38
N ASP A 206 12.36 -8.25 8.35
CA ASP A 206 11.69 -9.20 7.47
C ASP A 206 10.18 -9.18 7.75
N GLN A 207 9.39 -9.26 6.67
CA GLN A 207 7.94 -9.23 6.72
C GLN A 207 7.36 -10.51 6.15
N THR A 208 6.21 -10.94 6.65
CA THR A 208 5.56 -12.17 6.19
C THR A 208 4.18 -11.91 5.63
N ILE A 209 3.84 -12.66 4.58
CA ILE A 209 2.54 -12.64 3.91
C ILE A 209 1.99 -14.07 3.95
N ALA A 210 0.82 -14.23 4.57
CA ALA A 210 0.09 -15.49 4.54
C ALA A 210 -0.62 -15.69 3.19
N LEU A 211 -0.41 -16.84 2.57
CA LEU A 211 -0.88 -17.19 1.22
C LEU A 211 -1.59 -18.56 1.23
N GLY A 212 -2.47 -18.75 2.22
CA GLY A 212 -3.15 -20.02 2.47
C GLY A 212 -2.19 -21.07 3.07
N ALA A 213 -1.88 -22.12 2.32
CA ALA A 213 -0.97 -23.19 2.75
C ALA A 213 0.53 -22.83 2.59
N TRP A 214 0.80 -21.58 2.23
CA TRP A 214 2.12 -21.01 1.99
C TRP A 214 2.32 -19.74 2.81
N THR A 215 3.57 -19.47 3.18
CA THR A 215 4.00 -18.21 3.76
C THR A 215 5.10 -17.64 2.87
N ALA A 216 4.91 -16.41 2.40
CA ALA A 216 5.98 -15.65 1.78
C ALA A 216 6.70 -14.80 2.84
N THR A 217 8.02 -14.94 2.94
CA THR A 217 8.89 -14.07 3.74
C THR A 217 9.62 -13.13 2.81
N VAL A 218 9.50 -11.83 3.08
CA VAL A 218 10.13 -10.74 2.33
C VAL A 218 11.25 -10.15 3.18
N SER A 219 12.48 -10.24 2.70
CA SER A 219 13.65 -9.64 3.33
C SER A 219 14.29 -8.59 2.41
N PHE A 220 14.99 -7.61 2.99
CA PHE A 220 15.49 -6.43 2.29
C PHE A 220 17.02 -6.33 2.38
N GLN A 221 17.68 -5.61 1.48
CA GLN A 221 19.16 -5.56 1.40
C GLN A 221 19.83 -6.95 1.25
N GLU A 222 19.19 -7.87 0.54
CA GLU A 222 19.80 -9.16 0.18
C GLU A 222 20.54 -9.03 -1.14
N TRP A 223 21.70 -9.68 -1.23
CA TRP A 223 22.34 -9.91 -2.54
C TRP A 223 21.58 -10.99 -3.31
N GLN A 224 21.74 -11.03 -4.63
CA GLN A 224 21.05 -12.04 -5.46
C GLN A 224 21.53 -13.48 -5.21
N PHE A 225 22.69 -13.65 -4.58
CA PHE A 225 23.30 -14.95 -4.29
C PHE A 225 23.74 -15.05 -2.84
N GLY A 226 23.49 -16.22 -2.22
CA GLY A 226 23.91 -16.54 -0.86
C GLY A 226 22.98 -16.01 0.24
N GLU A 227 23.35 -16.29 1.49
CA GLU A 227 22.60 -15.91 2.69
C GLU A 227 23.37 -14.91 3.55
N LYS A 228 22.67 -13.93 4.14
CA LYS A 228 23.25 -13.01 5.14
C LYS A 228 23.90 -13.70 6.34
N SER A 229 23.48 -14.92 6.65
CA SER A 229 24.04 -15.72 7.75
C SER A 229 25.41 -16.31 7.42
N TRP A 230 25.87 -16.23 6.17
CA TRP A 230 27.16 -16.81 5.78
C TRP A 230 28.34 -16.00 6.29
N PRO A 231 29.40 -16.66 6.81
CA PRO A 231 30.61 -15.97 7.26
C PRO A 231 31.31 -15.15 6.17
N SER A 232 31.15 -15.54 4.90
CA SER A 232 31.72 -14.86 3.74
C SER A 232 30.78 -13.84 3.11
N HIS A 233 29.63 -13.55 3.72
CA HIS A 233 28.67 -12.60 3.17
C HIS A 233 29.29 -11.19 3.10
N PRO A 234 29.10 -10.44 2.00
CA PRO A 234 29.61 -9.08 1.89
C PRO A 234 29.09 -8.18 3.01
N THR A 235 29.93 -7.26 3.49
CA THR A 235 29.54 -6.22 4.46
C THR A 235 28.87 -5.02 3.79
N GLU A 236 29.05 -4.87 2.48
CA GLU A 236 28.38 -3.88 1.65
C GLU A 236 26.90 -4.24 1.45
N VAL A 237 26.08 -3.20 1.26
CA VAL A 237 24.66 -3.35 0.90
C VAL A 237 24.50 -3.29 -0.62
N PRO A 238 23.47 -3.94 -1.19
CA PRO A 238 23.17 -3.79 -2.61
C PRO A 238 22.97 -2.31 -3.00
N PRO A 239 23.46 -1.87 -4.18
CA PRO A 239 23.30 -0.49 -4.62
C PRO A 239 21.85 -0.01 -4.61
N GLY A 240 21.60 1.23 -4.19
CA GLY A 240 20.25 1.82 -4.18
C GLY A 240 19.37 1.39 -3.00
N THR A 241 19.97 0.71 -2.02
CA THR A 241 19.28 0.24 -0.80
C THR A 241 19.78 0.93 0.47
N GLU A 242 20.58 2.01 0.34
CA GLU A 242 21.12 2.80 1.46
C GLU A 242 20.00 3.45 2.28
N LYS A 243 18.88 3.76 1.63
CA LYS A 243 17.59 4.13 2.25
C LYS A 243 16.54 3.07 1.93
N PRO A 244 15.46 2.97 2.72
CA PRO A 244 14.35 2.08 2.40
C PRO A 244 13.80 2.35 0.99
N SER A 245 13.82 1.32 0.16
CA SER A 245 13.42 1.40 -1.25
C SER A 245 12.81 0.09 -1.76
N GLY A 246 12.80 -0.97 -0.95
CA GLY A 246 12.22 -2.25 -1.30
C GLY A 246 10.71 -2.34 -1.10
N GLY A 247 10.04 -3.10 -1.95
CA GLY A 247 8.61 -3.35 -1.86
C GLY A 247 8.21 -4.54 -2.71
N VAL A 248 7.17 -5.26 -2.30
CA VAL A 248 6.69 -6.48 -2.97
C VAL A 248 5.17 -6.47 -2.98
N ALA A 249 4.59 -6.86 -4.10
CA ALA A 249 3.17 -7.13 -4.23
C ALA A 249 2.97 -8.54 -4.80
N ILE A 250 2.04 -9.29 -4.20
CA ILE A 250 1.72 -10.68 -4.54
C ILE A 250 0.22 -10.80 -4.78
N ALA A 251 -0.18 -11.44 -5.87
CA ALA A 251 -1.55 -11.88 -6.11
C ALA A 251 -1.61 -13.40 -6.16
N GLN A 252 -2.53 -14.01 -5.40
CA GLN A 252 -2.70 -15.46 -5.39
C GLN A 252 -3.62 -15.90 -6.54
N LEU A 253 -3.10 -16.63 -7.54
CA LEU A 253 -3.85 -17.14 -8.71
C LEU A 253 -4.61 -18.44 -8.44
N GLY A 254 -4.12 -19.23 -7.49
CA GLY A 254 -4.74 -20.47 -7.02
C GLY A 254 -4.08 -20.92 -5.71
N PRO A 255 -4.39 -22.11 -5.19
CA PRO A 255 -3.82 -22.60 -3.93
C PRO A 255 -2.28 -22.63 -3.90
N ASP A 256 -1.65 -22.92 -5.03
CA ASP A 256 -0.20 -23.06 -5.16
C ASP A 256 0.38 -22.20 -6.31
N GLU A 257 -0.38 -21.22 -6.83
CA GLU A 257 0.05 -20.33 -7.93
C GLU A 257 -0.07 -18.86 -7.55
N PHE A 258 0.94 -18.06 -7.90
CA PHE A 258 1.08 -16.65 -7.51
C PHE A 258 1.62 -15.80 -8.66
N VAL A 259 1.23 -14.53 -8.71
CA VAL A 259 1.94 -13.47 -9.44
C VAL A 259 2.66 -12.61 -8.42
N ILE A 260 3.95 -12.34 -8.65
CA ILE A 260 4.82 -11.58 -7.75
C ILE A 260 5.53 -10.50 -8.56
N THR A 261 5.53 -9.28 -8.04
CA THR A 261 6.35 -8.16 -8.54
C THR A 261 6.92 -7.40 -7.34
N GLY A 262 7.99 -6.67 -7.56
CA GLY A 262 8.65 -5.92 -6.50
C GLY A 262 10.00 -5.40 -6.92
N GLN A 263 10.65 -4.73 -5.98
CA GLN A 263 12.00 -4.20 -6.13
C GLN A 263 12.76 -4.28 -4.81
N HIS A 264 14.09 -4.31 -4.90
CA HIS A 264 15.04 -4.31 -3.77
C HIS A 264 14.64 -5.22 -2.59
N ALA A 265 14.15 -6.41 -2.90
CA ALA A 265 13.64 -7.34 -1.91
C ALA A 265 13.86 -8.78 -2.37
N ARG A 266 13.98 -9.70 -1.41
CA ARG A 266 14.01 -11.14 -1.65
C ARG A 266 12.70 -11.74 -1.14
N VAL A 267 12.08 -12.59 -1.95
CA VAL A 267 10.88 -13.34 -1.56
C VAL A 267 11.23 -14.82 -1.43
N ARG A 268 11.00 -15.40 -0.26
CA ARG A 268 11.02 -16.85 -0.04
C ARG A 268 9.62 -17.36 0.25
N ILE A 269 9.19 -18.42 -0.42
CA ILE A 269 7.89 -19.04 -0.17
C ILE A 269 8.13 -20.43 0.40
N ALA A 270 7.57 -20.70 1.56
CA ALA A 270 7.63 -22.00 2.22
C ALA A 270 6.24 -22.48 2.59
N SER A 271 6.04 -23.79 2.63
CA SER A 271 4.81 -24.40 3.09
C SER A 271 4.64 -24.15 4.58
N THR A 272 3.41 -23.93 5.03
CA THR A 272 3.09 -23.87 6.46
C THR A 272 3.38 -25.19 7.20
N GLN A 273 3.62 -26.27 6.45
CA GLN A 273 4.01 -27.59 6.96
C GLN A 273 5.50 -27.92 6.73
N ALA A 274 6.33 -26.98 6.26
CA ALA A 274 7.73 -27.24 5.85
C ALA A 274 8.62 -27.84 6.96
N GLN A 275 8.24 -27.72 8.23
CA GLN A 275 8.95 -28.32 9.37
C GLN A 275 8.46 -29.74 9.73
N ALA A 276 7.41 -30.24 9.05
CA ALA A 276 6.89 -31.58 9.27
C ALA A 276 7.74 -32.62 8.52
N LYS A 277 8.06 -33.73 9.19
CA LYS A 277 8.88 -34.80 8.61
C LYS A 277 8.17 -35.40 7.38
N GLY A 278 8.86 -35.39 6.23
CA GLY A 278 8.35 -35.95 4.97
C GLY A 278 7.51 -34.97 4.13
N HIS A 279 7.56 -33.67 4.43
CA HIS A 279 6.89 -32.64 3.64
C HIS A 279 7.94 -31.67 3.07
N GLY A 280 8.41 -31.95 1.85
CA GLY A 280 9.26 -31.03 1.09
C GLY A 280 8.42 -30.00 0.34
N ASP A 281 8.97 -28.81 0.14
CA ASP A 281 8.44 -27.82 -0.79
C ASP A 281 9.48 -27.40 -1.83
N MET A 282 8.99 -26.89 -2.96
CA MET A 282 9.85 -26.36 -4.00
C MET A 282 9.13 -25.27 -4.80
N LEU A 283 9.92 -24.39 -5.40
CA LEU A 283 9.50 -23.57 -6.52
C LEU A 283 9.41 -24.47 -7.77
N ALA A 284 8.25 -25.11 -7.97
CA ALA A 284 8.05 -26.06 -9.06
C ALA A 284 8.18 -25.42 -10.44
N ARG A 285 7.85 -24.13 -10.57
CA ARG A 285 8.05 -23.33 -11.78
C ARG A 285 8.05 -21.83 -11.47
N VAL A 286 8.94 -21.07 -12.08
CA VAL A 286 9.00 -19.60 -11.97
C VAL A 286 9.18 -19.03 -13.36
N GLU A 287 8.15 -18.37 -13.88
CA GLU A 287 8.17 -17.73 -15.20
C GLU A 287 8.26 -16.22 -15.02
N GLU A 288 9.21 -15.58 -15.70
CA GLU A 288 9.19 -14.15 -15.94
C GLU A 288 8.43 -13.87 -17.24
N GLY A 289 7.69 -12.77 -17.27
CA GLY A 289 6.91 -12.38 -18.43
C GLY A 289 6.06 -11.14 -18.16
N HIS A 290 5.00 -11.00 -18.94
CA HIS A 290 4.05 -9.89 -18.83
C HIS A 290 2.63 -10.34 -19.15
N PHE A 291 1.66 -9.46 -18.91
CA PHE A 291 0.30 -9.65 -19.38
C PHE A 291 0.08 -8.82 -20.65
N ASP A 292 -0.50 -9.45 -21.67
CA ASP A 292 -0.87 -8.75 -22.92
C ASP A 292 -2.09 -7.83 -22.72
N ALA A 293 -2.47 -7.09 -23.75
CA ALA A 293 -3.64 -6.20 -23.71
C ALA A 293 -4.97 -6.93 -23.43
N GLY A 294 -5.04 -8.24 -23.67
CA GLY A 294 -6.17 -9.10 -23.34
C GLY A 294 -6.15 -9.63 -21.90
N GLY A 295 -5.08 -9.36 -21.13
CA GLY A 295 -4.89 -9.90 -19.79
C GLY A 295 -4.41 -11.35 -19.79
N HIS A 296 -3.85 -11.85 -20.90
CA HIS A 296 -3.24 -13.18 -20.95
C HIS A 296 -1.76 -13.12 -20.60
N TRP A 297 -1.30 -14.15 -19.89
CA TRP A 297 0.11 -14.29 -19.54
C TRP A 297 0.96 -14.66 -20.76
N VAL A 298 2.02 -13.89 -20.99
CA VAL A 298 3.05 -14.12 -22.00
C VAL A 298 4.38 -14.37 -21.30
N MET A 299 4.82 -15.63 -21.32
CA MET A 299 6.08 -16.04 -20.73
C MET A 299 7.26 -15.62 -21.62
N GLU A 300 8.31 -15.09 -21.00
CA GLU A 300 9.54 -14.69 -21.69
C GLU A 300 10.71 -15.63 -21.36
N ARG A 301 10.87 -15.98 -20.09
CA ARG A 301 11.90 -16.91 -19.63
C ARG A 301 11.53 -17.59 -18.32
N ASN A 302 12.19 -18.70 -18.04
CA ASN A 302 12.02 -19.42 -16.77
C ASN A 302 13.21 -19.13 -15.86
N TRP A 303 12.94 -18.74 -14.61
CA TRP A 303 13.96 -18.66 -13.56
C TRP A 303 14.18 -20.04 -12.95
N ASN A 304 15.45 -20.41 -12.76
CA ASN A 304 15.88 -21.65 -12.11
C ASN A 304 17.33 -21.50 -11.62
N GLY A 305 17.86 -22.50 -10.91
CA GLY A 305 19.22 -22.47 -10.36
C GLY A 305 19.45 -21.23 -9.51
N ASP A 306 20.55 -20.51 -9.72
CA ASP A 306 20.93 -19.32 -8.95
C ASP A 306 19.81 -18.28 -8.79
N GLN A 307 18.92 -18.13 -9.79
CA GLN A 307 17.80 -17.18 -9.74
C GLN A 307 16.69 -17.58 -8.75
N THR A 308 16.66 -18.84 -8.29
CA THR A 308 15.66 -19.40 -7.38
C THR A 308 16.24 -20.04 -6.12
N ASP A 309 17.52 -20.45 -6.14
CA ASP A 309 18.19 -21.17 -5.05
C ASP A 309 18.26 -20.36 -3.75
N TRP A 310 18.32 -19.03 -3.86
CA TRP A 310 18.39 -18.10 -2.73
C TRP A 310 17.12 -17.27 -2.58
N GLY A 311 15.97 -17.84 -2.96
CA GLY A 311 14.71 -17.12 -3.09
C GLY A 311 14.62 -16.29 -4.38
N LEU A 312 13.50 -15.60 -4.56
CA LEU A 312 13.26 -14.72 -5.69
C LEU A 312 13.81 -13.34 -5.38
N ASN A 313 14.97 -13.01 -5.95
CA ASN A 313 15.68 -11.77 -5.67
C ASN A 313 15.27 -10.67 -6.66
N LEU A 314 14.47 -9.70 -6.20
CA LEU A 314 13.92 -8.60 -6.99
C LEU A 314 14.84 -7.38 -6.86
N THR A 315 15.34 -6.90 -8.01
CA THR A 315 16.35 -5.82 -8.07
C THR A 315 15.70 -4.44 -8.23
N ALA A 316 16.45 -3.41 -8.64
CA ALA A 316 15.92 -2.08 -8.97
C ALA A 316 15.00 -2.09 -10.21
N SER A 317 15.15 -3.12 -11.05
CA SER A 317 14.34 -3.31 -12.26
C SER A 317 13.23 -4.31 -11.94
N PRO A 318 12.00 -3.84 -11.63
CA PRO A 318 10.91 -4.74 -11.29
C PRO A 318 10.54 -5.61 -12.49
N VAL A 319 10.23 -6.86 -12.19
CA VAL A 319 9.78 -7.88 -13.14
C VAL A 319 8.50 -8.51 -12.62
N ILE A 320 7.73 -9.16 -13.50
CA ILE A 320 6.55 -9.92 -13.09
C ILE A 320 6.91 -11.40 -13.15
N LEU A 321 6.75 -12.09 -12.03
CA LEU A 321 6.99 -13.51 -11.89
C LEU A 321 5.67 -14.24 -11.68
N LYS A 322 5.37 -15.22 -12.54
CA LYS A 322 4.33 -16.22 -12.28
C LYS A 322 4.97 -17.45 -11.65
N VAL A 323 4.64 -17.69 -10.39
CA VAL A 323 5.25 -18.72 -9.54
C VAL A 323 4.25 -19.83 -9.28
N ARG A 324 4.67 -21.08 -9.48
CA ARG A 324 3.94 -22.27 -9.04
C ARG A 324 4.78 -23.02 -8.01
N MET A 325 4.20 -23.22 -6.84
CA MET A 325 4.78 -24.02 -5.77
C MET A 325 4.44 -25.51 -5.96
N GLY A 326 5.31 -26.38 -5.45
CA GLY A 326 5.10 -27.82 -5.39
C GLY A 326 5.40 -28.38 -4.01
N ARG A 327 4.77 -29.49 -3.67
CA ARG A 327 5.08 -30.31 -2.48
C ARG A 327 5.53 -31.70 -2.93
N TYR A 328 6.42 -32.33 -2.18
CA TYR A 328 6.92 -33.68 -2.46
C TYR A 328 7.31 -34.43 -1.18
#